data_AF-A0A8J8K4W0-F1
#
_entry.id   AF-A0A8J8K4W0-F1
#
_cell.length_a   1.000
_cell.length_b   1.000
_cell.length_c   1.000
_cell.angle_alpha   90.00
_cell.angle_beta   90.00
_cell.angle_gamma   90.00
#
_symmetry.space_group_name_H-M   'P 1'
#
loop_
_entity.id
_entity.type
_entity.pdbx_description
1 polymer ?
#
loop_
_entity_poly.entity_id
_entity_poly.type
_entity_poly.pdbx_seq_one_letter_code
_entity_poly.pdbx_strand_id
1 'polypeptide(L)'
;METLKLVICGMLGYVGYLTIDSMIDDTNKINEGYVQNKTFEPENKKSIMIPIKVGNMFIQIPHNITDDEDYILTVCDKNIKTEYGNDYCEKFYVSKDTYSNYRLGDTFKFDPSIASIEDKHIKTKK
;
A
#
# COMPACT_ATOMS: atom_id res chain seq x y z
N MET A 1 23.07 -12.93 -19.41
CA MET A 1 22.58 -14.31 -19.59
C MET A 1 23.70 -15.24 -19.18
N GLU A 2 23.83 -15.50 -17.88
CA GLU A 2 24.74 -16.53 -17.34
C GLU A 2 24.06 -17.11 -16.09
N THR A 3 23.89 -18.42 -16.07
CA THR A 3 23.20 -19.16 -15.01
C THR A 3 24.26 -19.86 -14.15
N LEU A 4 24.39 -19.47 -12.89
CA LEU A 4 25.23 -20.21 -11.95
C LEU A 4 24.47 -21.46 -11.48
N LYS A 5 24.95 -22.63 -11.88
CA LYS A 5 24.46 -23.94 -11.42
C LYS A 5 25.31 -24.38 -10.22
N LEU A 6 24.72 -24.39 -9.03
CA LEU A 6 25.30 -25.09 -7.88
C LEU A 6 24.67 -26.48 -7.78
N VAL A 7 25.46 -27.51 -8.06
CA VAL A 7 25.08 -28.92 -7.91
C VAL A 7 25.54 -29.38 -6.53
N ILE A 8 24.60 -29.73 -5.65
CA ILE A 8 24.92 -30.44 -4.41
C ILE A 8 24.37 -31.86 -4.54
N CYS A 9 25.30 -32.82 -4.62
CA CYS A 9 25.01 -34.24 -4.71
C CYS A 9 24.95 -34.80 -3.28
N GLY A 10 23.75 -35.10 -2.79
CA GLY A 10 23.51 -35.77 -1.51
C GLY A 10 22.93 -37.17 -1.75
N MET A 11 23.66 -38.20 -1.33
CA MET A 11 23.24 -39.60 -1.37
C MET A 11 21.99 -39.81 -0.51
N LEU A 12 20.82 -39.80 -1.13
CA LEU A 12 19.56 -40.49 -0.77
C LEU A 12 18.41 -39.84 -1.56
N GLY A 13 18.29 -40.20 -2.84
CA GLY A 13 17.02 -40.40 -3.56
C GLY A 13 15.88 -39.38 -3.54
N TYR A 14 16.05 -38.16 -3.02
CA TYR A 14 15.03 -37.11 -3.06
C TYR A 14 15.68 -35.78 -3.43
N VAL A 15 15.48 -35.40 -4.69
CA VAL A 15 15.79 -34.06 -5.17
C VAL A 15 14.54 -33.22 -4.94
N GLY A 16 14.43 -32.66 -3.73
CA GLY A 16 13.48 -31.60 -3.45
C GLY A 16 14.03 -30.28 -3.95
N TYR A 17 13.59 -29.82 -5.12
CA TYR A 17 13.73 -28.42 -5.52
C TYR A 17 12.37 -27.78 -5.38
N LEU A 18 12.23 -26.85 -4.44
CA LEU A 18 11.25 -25.75 -4.47
C LEU A 18 11.40 -24.94 -3.17
N THR A 19 12.45 -24.14 -3.10
CA THR A 19 12.35 -22.84 -2.44
C THR A 19 12.27 -21.81 -3.56
N ILE A 20 11.03 -21.52 -3.96
CA ILE A 20 10.75 -20.21 -4.54
C ILE A 20 10.81 -19.28 -3.32
N ASP A 21 12.00 -18.72 -3.09
CA ASP A 21 12.08 -17.45 -2.38
C ASP A 21 11.15 -16.52 -3.14
N SER A 22 10.01 -16.20 -2.54
CA SER A 22 9.15 -15.12 -2.98
C SER A 22 9.89 -13.81 -2.73
N MET A 23 10.90 -13.53 -3.56
CA MET A 23 11.23 -12.17 -3.93
C MET A 23 9.98 -11.64 -4.64
N ILE A 24 9.04 -11.09 -3.86
CA ILE A 24 8.13 -10.06 -4.37
C ILE A 24 9.07 -8.90 -4.69
N ASP A 25 9.55 -8.93 -5.92
CA ASP A 25 10.36 -7.88 -6.50
C ASP A 25 9.53 -6.59 -6.39
N ASP A 26 10.06 -5.54 -5.74
CA ASP A 26 9.45 -4.21 -5.56
C ASP A 26 9.15 -3.49 -6.91
N THR A 27 9.29 -4.21 -8.02
CA THR A 27 9.10 -3.81 -9.42
C THR A 27 7.72 -4.12 -9.98
N ASN A 28 6.86 -4.88 -9.29
CA ASN A 28 5.50 -5.18 -9.76
C ASN A 28 4.47 -4.09 -9.40
N LYS A 29 4.84 -2.82 -9.56
CA LYS A 29 3.90 -1.71 -9.39
C LYS A 29 2.93 -1.64 -10.56
N ILE A 30 1.65 -1.45 -10.27
CA ILE A 30 0.62 -1.31 -11.31
C ILE A 30 0.77 0.07 -11.94
N ASN A 31 1.32 0.13 -13.15
CA ASN A 31 1.38 1.37 -13.93
C ASN A 31 0.06 1.65 -14.67
N GLU A 32 -0.70 0.61 -15.01
CA GLU A 32 -1.99 0.70 -15.69
C GLU A 32 -2.86 -0.50 -15.30
N GLY A 33 -4.14 -0.26 -15.05
CA GLY A 33 -5.09 -1.32 -14.68
C GLY A 33 -6.53 -0.84 -14.76
N TYR A 34 -7.47 -1.61 -14.23
CA TYR A 34 -8.88 -1.21 -14.16
C TYR A 34 -9.29 -0.94 -12.72
N VAL A 35 -10.16 0.06 -12.52
CA VAL A 35 -10.69 0.39 -11.19
C VAL A 35 -11.66 -0.70 -10.74
N GLN A 36 -11.26 -1.52 -9.76
CA GLN A 36 -12.09 -2.59 -9.23
C GLN A 36 -13.01 -2.08 -8.11
N ASN A 37 -12.51 -1.20 -7.25
CA ASN A 37 -13.27 -0.69 -6.11
C ASN A 37 -12.88 0.75 -5.76
N LYS A 38 -13.77 1.42 -5.03
CA LYS A 38 -13.59 2.78 -4.53
C LYS A 38 -13.92 2.84 -3.04
N THR A 39 -13.00 3.36 -2.24
CA THR A 39 -13.16 3.52 -0.79
C THR A 39 -13.02 5.00 -0.43
N PHE A 40 -13.90 5.49 0.43
CA PHE A 40 -13.82 6.83 1.00
C PHE A 40 -13.67 6.69 2.52
N GLU A 41 -12.63 7.29 3.08
CA GLU A 41 -12.39 7.34 4.51
C GLU A 41 -12.60 8.79 4.98
N PRO A 42 -13.62 9.06 5.81
CA PRO A 42 -13.93 10.43 6.23
C PRO A 42 -12.91 10.94 7.25
N GLU A 43 -12.77 12.28 7.30
CA GLU A 43 -11.89 12.97 8.24
C GLU A 43 -12.15 12.51 9.68
N ASN A 44 -11.08 12.16 10.39
CA ASN A 44 -11.16 11.74 11.78
C ASN A 44 -10.35 12.70 12.68
N LYS A 45 -11.01 13.22 13.71
CA LYS A 45 -10.41 14.13 14.68
C LYS A 45 -10.37 13.46 16.05
N LYS A 46 -9.17 13.29 16.59
CA LYS A 46 -8.96 12.72 17.93
C LYS A 46 -8.13 13.68 18.77
N SER A 47 -8.60 13.96 19.98
CA SER A 47 -7.80 14.67 20.99
C SER A 47 -7.18 13.65 21.92
N ILE A 48 -5.86 13.68 22.05
CA ILE A 48 -5.11 12.87 23.02
C ILE A 48 -4.50 13.78 24.09
N MET A 49 -4.32 13.26 25.30
CA MET A 49 -3.58 13.97 26.36
C MET A 49 -2.14 13.47 26.36
N ILE A 50 -1.18 14.34 26.07
CA ILE A 50 0.25 14.02 26.15
C ILE A 50 0.75 14.39 27.56
N PRO A 51 1.13 13.42 28.40
CA PRO A 51 1.70 13.72 29.70
C PRO A 51 3.15 14.19 29.55
N ILE A 52 3.45 15.39 30.03
CA ILE A 52 4.81 15.94 30.11
C ILE A 52 5.20 16.03 31.58
N LYS A 53 6.38 15.48 31.91
CA LYS A 53 6.94 15.57 33.26
C LYS A 53 7.74 16.86 33.42
N VAL A 54 7.40 17.67 34.42
CA VAL A 54 8.13 18.88 34.79
C VAL A 54 8.47 18.78 36.29
N GLY A 55 9.75 18.51 36.59
CA GLY A 55 10.17 18.16 37.95
C GLY A 55 9.49 16.87 38.45
N ASN A 56 8.78 16.95 39.58
CA ASN A 56 8.02 15.83 40.16
C ASN A 56 6.52 15.85 39.79
N MET A 57 6.09 16.75 38.91
CA MET A 57 4.69 16.86 38.48
C MET A 57 4.51 16.39 37.04
N PHE A 58 3.31 15.88 36.73
CA PHE A 58 2.87 15.62 35.38
C PHE A 58 1.86 16.68 34.95
N ILE A 59 2.11 17.31 33.82
CA ILE A 59 1.20 18.24 33.16
C ILE A 59 0.64 17.52 31.94
N GLN A 60 -0.67 17.45 31.79
CA GLN A 60 -1.28 16.89 30.60
C GLN A 60 -1.54 18.01 29.60
N ILE A 61 -0.94 17.91 28.40
CA ILE A 61 -1.17 18.86 27.32
C ILE A 61 -2.13 18.22 26.32
N PRO A 62 -3.30 18.83 26.04
CA PRO A 62 -4.18 18.35 25.00
C PRO A 62 -3.52 18.53 23.64
N HIS A 63 -3.54 17.49 22.83
CA HIS A 63 -3.00 17.49 21.48
C HIS A 63 -4.03 16.94 20.50
N ASN A 64 -4.32 17.72 19.46
CA ASN A 64 -5.31 17.37 18.45
C ASN A 64 -4.61 16.70 17.27
N ILE A 65 -4.96 15.44 17.02
CA ILE A 65 -4.57 14.70 15.83
C ILE A 65 -5.73 14.78 14.85
N THR A 66 -5.44 15.27 13.64
CA THR A 66 -6.39 15.29 12.53
C THR A 66 -5.87 14.35 11.46
N ASP A 67 -6.72 13.42 11.08
CA ASP A 67 -6.56 12.54 9.93
C ASP A 67 -7.47 13.10 8.83
N ASP A 68 -6.89 13.55 7.71
CA ASP A 68 -7.64 14.19 6.63
C ASP A 68 -8.59 13.17 5.93
N GLU A 69 -9.44 13.62 5.01
CA GLU A 69 -10.25 12.70 4.19
C GLU A 69 -9.40 11.98 3.14
N ASP A 70 -9.57 10.65 2.99
CA ASP A 70 -8.91 9.86 1.96
C ASP A 70 -9.87 9.35 0.89
N TYR A 71 -9.43 9.50 -0.36
CA TYR A 71 -10.14 9.02 -1.54
C TYR A 71 -9.27 7.94 -2.23
N ILE A 72 -9.67 6.69 -2.08
CA ILE A 72 -8.84 5.54 -2.44
C ILE A 72 -9.45 4.78 -3.62
N LEU A 73 -8.69 4.61 -4.69
CA LEU A 73 -9.02 3.72 -5.81
C LEU A 73 -8.27 2.39 -5.63
N THR A 74 -8.98 1.27 -5.72
CA THR A 74 -8.36 -0.06 -5.84
C THR A 74 -8.30 -0.41 -7.32
N VAL A 75 -7.08 -0.54 -7.85
CA VAL A 75 -6.83 -0.79 -9.27
C VAL A 75 -6.19 -2.15 -9.41
N CYS A 76 -6.69 -2.96 -10.33
CA CYS A 76 -6.16 -4.30 -10.57
C CYS A 76 -5.61 -4.43 -12.00
N ASP A 77 -4.58 -5.25 -12.16
CA ASP A 77 -4.07 -5.68 -13.46
C ASP A 77 -4.45 -7.14 -13.69
N LYS A 78 -5.12 -7.42 -14.82
CA LYS A 78 -5.51 -8.78 -15.21
C LYS A 78 -4.33 -9.64 -15.63
N ASN A 79 -3.23 -9.00 -16.02
CA ASN A 79 -2.02 -9.66 -16.50
C ASN A 79 -1.11 -10.10 -15.35
N ILE A 80 -1.25 -9.47 -14.18
CA ILE A 80 -0.49 -9.81 -12.98
C ILE A 80 -1.40 -10.61 -12.06
N LYS A 81 -1.02 -11.86 -11.78
CA LYS A 81 -1.75 -12.73 -10.87
C LYS A 81 -1.02 -12.86 -9.55
N THR A 82 -1.78 -12.84 -8.47
CA THR A 82 -1.32 -13.24 -7.14
C THR A 82 -1.00 -14.74 -7.11
N GLU A 83 -0.28 -15.18 -6.08
CA GLU A 83 0.00 -16.61 -5.82
C GLU A 83 -1.27 -17.48 -5.69
N TYR A 84 -2.42 -16.86 -5.40
CA TYR A 84 -3.73 -17.50 -5.29
C TYR A 84 -4.57 -17.46 -6.57
N GLY A 85 -4.02 -16.95 -7.69
CA GLY A 85 -4.71 -16.87 -8.98
C GLY A 85 -5.68 -15.69 -9.15
N ASN A 86 -5.79 -14.82 -8.15
CA ASN A 86 -6.57 -13.58 -8.23
C ASN A 86 -5.76 -12.49 -8.96
N ASP A 87 -6.46 -11.54 -9.59
CA ASP A 87 -5.83 -10.35 -10.17
C ASP A 87 -5.07 -9.59 -9.07
N TYR A 88 -3.85 -9.14 -9.36
CA TYR A 88 -3.07 -8.31 -8.46
C TYR A 88 -3.67 -6.91 -8.43
N CYS A 89 -3.88 -6.38 -7.23
CA CYS A 89 -4.53 -5.10 -7.01
C CYS A 89 -3.73 -4.21 -6.06
N GLU A 90 -3.63 -2.94 -6.39
CA GLU A 90 -2.99 -1.91 -5.58
C GLU A 90 -3.96 -0.79 -5.21
N LYS A 91 -3.67 -0.11 -4.10
CA LYS A 91 -4.42 1.05 -3.64
C LYS A 91 -3.72 2.32 -4.09
N PHE A 92 -4.48 3.24 -4.66
CA PHE A 92 -4.03 4.57 -5.06
C PHE A 92 -4.83 5.64 -4.33
N TYR A 93 -4.14 6.49 -3.58
CA TYR A 93 -4.68 7.68 -2.95
C TYR A 93 -4.73 8.80 -3.98
N VAL A 94 -5.92 9.34 -4.22
CA VAL A 94 -6.16 10.35 -5.26
C VAL A 94 -6.89 11.55 -4.66
N SER A 95 -6.98 12.65 -5.42
CA SER A 95 -7.85 13.77 -5.02
C SER A 95 -9.33 13.41 -5.17
N LYS A 96 -10.20 14.16 -4.48
CA LYS A 96 -11.67 14.06 -4.61
C LYS A 96 -12.15 14.16 -6.06
N ASP A 97 -11.55 15.06 -6.84
CA ASP A 97 -11.94 15.28 -8.24
C ASP A 97 -11.56 14.07 -9.09
N THR A 98 -10.34 13.57 -8.95
CA THR A 98 -9.88 12.34 -9.62
C THR A 98 -10.76 11.17 -9.23
N TYR A 99 -11.02 10.98 -7.93
CA TYR A 99 -11.90 9.94 -7.42
C TYR A 99 -13.30 10.02 -8.05
N SER A 100 -13.87 11.22 -8.16
CA SER A 100 -15.22 11.41 -8.71
C SER A 100 -15.29 11.13 -10.22
N ASN A 101 -14.20 11.36 -10.94
CA ASN A 101 -14.13 11.17 -12.39
C ASN A 101 -14.01 9.71 -12.82
N TYR A 102 -13.44 8.83 -11.98
CA TYR A 102 -13.31 7.40 -12.29
C TYR A 102 -14.54 6.59 -11.85
N ARG A 103 -15.02 5.72 -12.74
CA ARG A 103 -16.05 4.69 -12.51
C ARG A 103 -15.41 3.31 -12.34
N LEU A 104 -16.17 2.37 -11.78
CA LEU A 104 -15.74 0.98 -11.70
C LEU A 104 -15.60 0.41 -13.12
N GLY A 105 -14.49 -0.27 -13.38
CA GLY A 105 -14.12 -0.82 -14.67
C GLY A 105 -13.35 0.14 -15.58
N ASP A 106 -13.25 1.43 -15.24
CA ASP A 106 -12.47 2.38 -16.04
C ASP A 106 -10.98 2.03 -15.98
N THR A 107 -10.28 2.29 -17.09
CA THR A 107 -8.82 2.17 -17.14
C THR A 107 -8.18 3.31 -16.36
N PHE A 108 -7.41 2.96 -15.35
CA PHE A 108 -6.60 3.88 -14.57
C PHE A 108 -5.13 3.72 -14.99
N LYS A 109 -4.48 4.84 -15.26
CA LYS A 109 -3.04 4.90 -15.49
C LYS A 109 -2.40 5.70 -14.37
N PHE A 110 -1.40 5.11 -13.72
CA PHE A 110 -0.71 5.76 -12.63
C PHE A 110 0.08 6.97 -13.14
N ASP A 111 -0.16 8.11 -12.51
CA ASP A 111 0.62 9.33 -12.65
C ASP A 111 0.84 9.92 -11.23
N PRO A 112 2.09 10.11 -10.80
CA PRO A 112 2.42 10.68 -9.49
C PRO A 112 1.80 12.06 -9.21
N SER A 113 1.38 12.79 -10.25
CA SER A 113 0.72 14.09 -10.12
C SER A 113 -0.75 13.99 -9.68
N ILE A 114 -1.41 12.85 -9.94
CA ILE A 114 -2.84 12.63 -9.62
C ILE A 114 -3.06 11.56 -8.56
N ALA A 115 -2.05 10.72 -8.30
CA ALA A 115 -2.16 9.57 -7.42
C ALA A 115 -0.87 9.32 -6.60
N SER A 116 -1.03 8.67 -5.45
CA SER A 116 0.08 8.15 -4.65
C SER A 116 -0.20 6.74 -4.15
N ILE A 117 0.86 5.98 -3.92
CA ILE A 117 0.81 4.62 -3.37
C ILE A 117 0.92 4.68 -1.83
N GLU A 118 1.51 5.75 -1.30
CA GLU A 118 1.64 5.98 0.14
C GLU A 118 0.50 6.87 0.62
N ASP A 119 0.01 6.57 1.82
CA ASP A 119 -0.87 7.45 2.58
C ASP A 119 -0.09 8.72 2.94
N LYS A 120 -0.58 9.87 2.46
CA LYS A 120 0.10 11.17 2.60
C LYS A 120 -0.36 11.96 3.83
N HIS A 121 -1.31 11.46 4.63
CA HIS A 121 -2.16 12.35 5.43
C HIS A 121 -2.07 12.27 6.95
N ILE A 122 -1.11 11.52 7.52
CA ILE A 122 -0.77 11.66 8.96
C ILE A 122 -0.03 13.00 9.20
N LYS A 123 -0.76 14.11 9.30
CA LYS A 123 -0.20 15.44 9.64
C LYS A 123 -0.41 15.72 11.12
N THR A 124 0.67 15.66 11.89
CA THR A 124 0.69 16.17 13.27
C THR A 124 0.70 17.71 13.24
N LYS A 125 -0.41 18.37 13.57
CA LYS A 125 -0.41 19.83 13.76
C LYS A 125 0.24 20.14 15.12
N LYS A 126 1.46 20.69 15.08
CA LYS A 126 2.20 21.19 16.25
C LYS A 126 1.48 22.36 16.94
#